data_AF-A0A495R298-F1
#
_entry.id   AF-A0A495R298-F1
#
_cell.length_a   1.000
_cell.length_b   1.000
_cell.length_c   1.000
_cell.angle_alpha   90.00
_cell.angle_beta   90.00
_cell.angle_gamma   90.00
#
_symmetry.space_group_name_H-M   'P 1'
#
loop_
_entity.id
_entity.type
_entity.pdbx_description
1 polymer ?
#
loop_
_entity_poly.entity_id
_entity_poly.type
_entity_poly.pdbx_seq_one_letter_code
_entity_poly.pdbx_strand_id
1 'polypeptide(L)'
;MRPTRRGFAVLALAVAALLVSARFGQPGLTAVAGPLFAGVFAAAVQVRWSGAPTVELGHLRRGFPGETKPVEFHVDGSGIATVTARLSEGLDGKTTVTKSLPAAVTYRVTYTARGEQRVGPIEATVTDALGLIKESYTIESKADVLVYPPVYRLGGTDAFARTFTPKNEDRQSFDRLREYVSGDSLRNVHWKSSAKREDLLVKEFTDNRSDRTLLVAAEAQRGHADEMAAAAATITMAALESGLAVELAVPNGAVEQGYGDTHRTRLLELLARADAGQTGRTDDADVIVTANGDGVTVSVDGRRQSFAAVTASRDNPIAGEVNG
;
A
#
# COMPACT_ATOMS: atom_id res chain seq x y z
N MET A 1 -20.63 24.43 18.94
CA MET A 1 -20.88 25.67 18.16
C MET A 1 -19.94 26.80 18.53
N ARG A 2 -19.36 27.49 17.54
CA ARG A 2 -18.52 28.68 17.75
C ARG A 2 -18.77 29.72 16.65
N PRO A 3 -18.85 31.02 16.98
CA PRO A 3 -18.87 32.07 15.96
C PRO A 3 -17.56 32.11 15.16
N THR A 4 -17.68 32.42 13.88
CA THR A 4 -16.54 32.73 13.01
C THR A 4 -16.02 34.15 13.27
N ARG A 5 -14.91 34.53 12.65
CA ARG A 5 -14.43 35.93 12.69
C ARG A 5 -15.50 36.91 12.15
N ARG A 6 -16.27 36.50 11.13
CA ARG A 6 -17.38 37.29 10.58
C ARG A 6 -18.54 37.36 11.57
N GLY A 7 -18.89 36.24 12.21
CA GLY A 7 -19.90 36.22 13.27
C GLY A 7 -19.58 37.16 14.42
N PHE A 8 -18.33 37.16 14.89
CA PHE A 8 -17.88 38.11 15.91
C PHE A 8 -17.95 39.56 15.44
N ALA A 9 -17.51 39.87 14.22
CA ALA A 9 -17.57 41.23 13.69
C ALA A 9 -19.02 41.74 13.57
N VAL A 10 -19.93 40.90 13.07
CA VAL A 10 -21.36 41.23 12.96
C VAL A 10 -21.97 41.44 14.35
N LEU A 11 -21.66 40.57 15.31
CA LEU A 11 -22.15 40.70 16.68
C LEU A 11 -21.61 41.99 17.35
N ALA A 12 -20.33 42.29 17.19
CA ALA A 12 -19.71 43.50 17.73
C ALA A 12 -20.32 44.77 17.11
N LEU A 13 -20.58 44.77 15.79
CA LEU A 13 -21.24 45.87 15.11
C LEU A 13 -22.68 46.07 15.61
N ALA A 14 -23.43 44.98 15.79
CA ALA A 14 -24.79 45.02 16.32
C ALA A 14 -24.82 45.59 17.76
N VAL A 15 -23.90 45.16 18.61
CA VAL A 15 -23.75 45.69 19.99
C VAL A 15 -23.34 47.16 19.97
N ALA A 16 -22.38 47.56 19.13
CA ALA A 16 -21.96 48.95 19.00
C ALA A 16 -23.11 49.86 18.54
N ALA A 17 -23.91 49.42 17.56
CA ALA A 17 -25.09 50.15 17.09
C ALA A 17 -26.12 50.35 18.22
N LEU A 18 -26.37 49.32 19.05
CA LEU A 18 -27.24 49.44 20.23
C LEU A 18 -26.69 50.44 21.27
N LEU A 19 -25.39 50.39 21.56
CA LEU A 19 -24.75 51.29 22.53
C LEU A 19 -24.82 52.75 22.07
N VAL A 20 -24.56 53.02 20.79
CA VAL A 20 -24.67 54.36 20.22
C VAL A 20 -26.13 54.82 20.22
N SER A 21 -27.07 53.95 19.85
CA SER A 21 -28.50 54.26 19.92
C SER A 21 -28.95 54.65 21.33
N ALA A 22 -28.56 53.87 22.34
CA ALA A 22 -28.91 54.11 23.74
C ALA A 22 -28.27 55.38 24.31
N ARG A 23 -27.02 55.70 23.93
CA ARG A 23 -26.29 56.86 24.46
C ARG A 23 -26.68 58.19 23.80
N PHE A 24 -27.02 58.16 22.51
CA PHE A 24 -27.30 59.37 21.73
C PHE A 24 -28.77 59.52 21.32
N GLY A 25 -29.64 58.57 21.71
CA GLY A 25 -31.08 58.64 21.45
C GLY A 25 -31.44 58.59 19.97
N GLN A 26 -30.68 57.83 19.16
CA GLN A 26 -30.88 57.69 17.72
C GLN A 26 -31.65 56.40 17.41
N PRO A 27 -32.98 56.43 17.20
CA PRO A 27 -33.78 55.21 17.02
C PRO A 27 -33.44 54.49 15.72
N GLY A 28 -32.94 55.19 14.69
CA GLY A 28 -32.56 54.58 13.42
C GLY A 28 -31.49 53.48 13.54
N LEU A 29 -30.63 53.55 14.57
CA LEU A 29 -29.59 52.54 14.78
C LEU A 29 -30.11 51.21 15.33
N THR A 30 -31.26 51.20 16.03
CA THR A 30 -31.88 49.93 16.46
C THR A 30 -32.47 49.16 15.28
N ALA A 31 -32.94 49.87 14.24
CA ALA A 31 -33.42 49.27 13.00
C ALA A 31 -32.31 48.53 12.23
N VAL A 32 -31.04 48.88 12.45
CA VAL A 32 -29.87 48.16 11.90
C VAL A 32 -29.44 47.02 12.81
N ALA A 33 -29.42 47.24 14.14
CA ALA A 33 -28.99 46.22 15.09
C ALA A 33 -29.90 44.98 15.08
N GLY A 34 -31.22 45.17 14.99
CA GLY A 34 -32.21 44.08 15.01
C GLY A 34 -31.96 42.99 13.96
N PRO A 35 -31.88 43.34 12.66
CA PRO A 35 -31.56 42.38 11.59
C PRO A 35 -30.21 41.67 11.76
N LEU A 36 -29.18 42.34 12.30
CA LEU A 36 -27.89 41.72 12.55
C LEU A 36 -27.96 40.65 13.65
N PHE A 37 -28.64 40.94 14.76
CA PHE A 37 -28.89 39.93 15.80
C PHE A 37 -29.77 38.78 15.28
N ALA A 38 -30.82 39.09 14.53
CA ALA A 38 -31.67 38.07 13.91
C ALA A 38 -30.89 37.18 12.95
N GLY A 39 -29.97 37.74 12.16
CA GLY A 39 -29.09 36.97 11.26
C GLY A 39 -28.12 36.04 12.01
N VAL A 40 -27.48 36.52 13.09
CA VAL A 40 -26.62 35.66 13.93
C VAL A 40 -27.42 34.57 14.62
N PHE A 41 -28.62 34.89 15.12
CA PHE A 41 -29.52 33.92 15.74
C PHE A 41 -29.98 32.86 14.73
N ALA A 42 -30.42 33.27 13.54
CA ALA A 42 -30.78 32.38 12.45
C ALA A 42 -29.62 31.47 12.03
N ALA A 43 -28.40 32.01 11.93
CA ALA A 43 -27.19 31.24 11.67
C ALA A 43 -26.92 30.19 12.76
N ALA A 44 -27.09 30.55 14.05
CA ALA A 44 -26.92 29.61 15.15
C ALA A 44 -27.97 28.49 15.12
N VAL A 45 -29.24 28.84 14.87
CA VAL A 45 -30.34 27.85 14.71
C VAL A 45 -30.08 26.93 13.52
N GLN A 46 -29.66 27.48 12.38
CA GLN A 46 -29.37 26.71 11.17
C GLN A 46 -28.30 25.65 11.43
N VAL A 47 -27.13 26.03 11.98
CA VAL A 47 -26.07 25.05 12.29
C VAL A 47 -26.56 24.01 13.31
N ARG A 48 -27.45 24.40 14.22
CA ARG A 48 -27.94 23.52 15.31
C ARG A 48 -28.85 22.44 14.81
N TRP A 49 -29.66 22.78 13.82
CA TRP A 49 -30.52 21.85 13.11
C TRP A 49 -29.78 21.01 12.09
N SER A 50 -28.70 21.52 11.50
CA SER A 50 -27.88 20.75 10.56
C SER A 50 -27.18 19.55 11.21
N GLY A 51 -26.78 19.66 12.48
CA GLY A 51 -26.22 18.55 13.24
C GLY A 51 -24.88 18.02 12.68
N ALA A 52 -24.49 16.84 13.13
CA ALA A 52 -23.28 16.16 12.66
C ALA A 52 -23.57 15.50 11.30
N PRO A 53 -22.75 15.72 10.26
CA PRO A 53 -22.87 14.99 9.01
C PRO A 53 -22.42 13.54 9.20
N THR A 54 -22.95 12.65 8.36
CA THR A 54 -22.52 11.25 8.27
C THR A 54 -21.59 11.10 7.06
N VAL A 55 -20.54 10.28 7.19
CA VAL A 55 -19.58 10.06 6.11
C VAL A 55 -19.39 8.58 5.85
N GLU A 56 -19.69 8.16 4.64
CA GLU A 56 -19.45 6.80 4.15
C GLU A 56 -18.22 6.81 3.24
N LEU A 57 -17.12 6.25 3.72
CA LEU A 57 -15.89 6.09 2.95
C LEU A 57 -16.01 4.90 1.98
N GLY A 58 -15.65 5.13 0.72
CA GLY A 58 -15.49 4.07 -0.25
C GLY A 58 -14.23 3.23 0.01
N HIS A 59 -14.15 2.10 -0.70
CA HIS A 59 -13.00 1.21 -0.62
C HIS A 59 -11.74 1.84 -1.23
N LEU A 60 -10.63 1.77 -0.51
CA LEU A 60 -9.31 2.08 -1.05
C LEU A 60 -8.74 0.88 -1.78
N ARG A 61 -8.18 1.14 -2.96
CA ARG A 61 -7.52 0.11 -3.77
C ARG A 61 -6.07 -0.02 -3.34
N ARG A 62 -5.62 -1.25 -3.12
CA ARG A 62 -4.21 -1.55 -2.85
C ARG A 62 -3.32 -1.09 -3.99
N GLY A 63 -2.05 -0.81 -3.72
CA GLY A 63 -1.15 -0.29 -4.75
C GLY A 63 0.30 -0.20 -4.29
N PHE A 64 1.09 0.55 -5.04
CA PHE A 64 2.51 0.73 -4.79
C PHE A 64 2.88 2.20 -4.51
N PRO A 65 3.99 2.47 -3.81
CA PRO A 65 4.50 3.83 -3.66
C PRO A 65 4.69 4.51 -5.01
N GLY A 66 4.30 5.78 -5.08
CA GLY A 66 4.26 6.59 -6.31
C GLY A 66 2.92 6.57 -7.05
N GLU A 67 2.02 5.62 -6.75
CA GLU A 67 0.68 5.62 -7.35
C GLU A 67 -0.23 6.65 -6.67
N THR A 68 -1.00 7.40 -7.47
CA THR A 68 -2.06 8.30 -6.98
C THR A 68 -3.43 7.72 -7.31
N LYS A 69 -4.22 7.38 -6.29
CA LYS A 69 -5.55 6.78 -6.43
C LYS A 69 -6.65 7.70 -5.93
N PRO A 70 -7.83 7.70 -6.59
CA PRO A 70 -8.99 8.41 -6.09
C PRO A 70 -9.56 7.69 -4.85
N VAL A 71 -9.96 8.46 -3.85
CA VAL A 71 -10.73 8.00 -2.70
C VAL A 71 -12.06 8.74 -2.72
N GLU A 72 -13.13 8.01 -2.97
CA GLU A 72 -14.49 8.54 -3.02
C GLU A 72 -15.17 8.32 -1.67
N PHE A 73 -15.94 9.30 -1.23
CA PHE A 73 -16.78 9.16 -0.06
C PHE A 73 -18.02 10.04 -0.20
N HIS A 74 -19.10 9.57 0.42
CA HIS A 74 -20.38 10.26 0.45
C HIS A 74 -20.53 10.98 1.78
N VAL A 75 -20.94 12.24 1.74
CA VAL A 75 -21.20 13.04 2.93
C VAL A 75 -22.67 13.42 2.95
N ASP A 76 -23.39 12.82 3.90
CA ASP A 76 -24.79 13.10 4.16
C ASP A 76 -24.94 14.14 5.26
N GLY A 77 -25.89 15.05 5.09
CA GLY A 77 -26.18 16.11 6.03
C GLY A 77 -26.80 17.31 5.35
N SER A 78 -26.76 18.44 6.03
CA SER A 78 -27.27 19.71 5.51
C SER A 78 -26.33 20.88 5.81
N GLY A 79 -26.50 21.96 5.06
CA GLY A 79 -25.65 23.15 5.19
C GLY A 79 -24.36 23.04 4.38
N ILE A 80 -23.43 23.97 4.64
CA ILE A 80 -22.12 24.01 3.98
C ILE A 80 -21.12 23.37 4.92
N ALA A 81 -20.44 22.31 4.49
CA ALA A 81 -19.44 21.63 5.28
C ALA A 81 -18.07 21.69 4.62
N THR A 82 -17.06 22.05 5.40
CA THR A 82 -15.65 21.80 5.08
C THR A 82 -15.28 20.44 5.65
N VAL A 83 -14.88 19.51 4.79
CA VAL A 83 -14.51 18.15 5.16
C VAL A 83 -13.02 17.96 4.93
N THR A 84 -12.33 17.38 5.90
CA THR A 84 -10.90 17.08 5.85
C THR A 84 -10.66 15.62 6.27
N ALA A 85 -10.05 14.81 5.41
CA ALA A 85 -9.62 13.47 5.81
C ALA A 85 -8.19 13.51 6.35
N ARG A 86 -7.95 12.94 7.54
CA ARG A 86 -6.58 12.69 8.00
C ARG A 86 -5.95 11.55 7.21
N LEU A 87 -4.66 11.67 6.95
CA LEU A 87 -3.85 10.66 6.25
C LEU A 87 -2.78 10.13 7.19
N SER A 88 -2.49 8.83 7.13
CA SER A 88 -1.31 8.24 7.77
C SER A 88 -0.01 8.70 7.08
N GLU A 89 1.14 8.50 7.72
CA GLU A 89 2.45 8.98 7.24
C GLU A 89 2.82 8.47 5.83
N GLY A 90 2.37 7.27 5.45
CA GLY A 90 2.62 6.69 4.14
C GLY A 90 1.63 7.10 3.05
N LEU A 91 0.81 8.12 3.29
CA LEU A 91 -0.14 8.70 2.35
C LEU A 91 0.05 10.21 2.26
N ASP A 92 0.01 10.76 1.05
CA ASP A 92 0.02 12.20 0.80
C ASP A 92 -1.16 12.63 -0.07
N GLY A 93 -1.64 13.86 0.09
CA GLY A 93 -2.73 14.38 -0.71
C GLY A 93 -3.44 15.58 -0.10
N LYS A 94 -4.07 16.37 -0.97
CA LYS A 94 -4.96 17.47 -0.54
C LYS A 94 -6.34 16.90 -0.25
N THR A 95 -6.64 16.71 1.03
CA THR A 95 -7.87 16.05 1.51
C THR A 95 -8.86 17.00 2.15
N THR A 96 -8.78 18.31 1.86
CA THR A 96 -9.74 19.31 2.36
C THR A 96 -10.60 19.83 1.22
N VAL A 97 -11.93 19.72 1.35
CA VAL A 97 -12.90 20.30 0.43
C VAL A 97 -13.99 21.03 1.19
N THR A 98 -14.64 22.01 0.57
CA THR A 98 -15.89 22.61 1.08
C THR A 98 -17.01 22.38 0.08
N LYS A 99 -18.15 21.84 0.55
CA LYS A 99 -19.32 21.51 -0.28
C LYS A 99 -20.62 21.84 0.46
N SER A 100 -21.69 22.08 -0.30
CA SER A 100 -23.06 22.02 0.22
C SER A 100 -23.47 20.56 0.31
N LEU A 101 -24.08 20.16 1.43
CA LEU A 101 -24.49 18.77 1.68
C LEU A 101 -25.94 18.50 1.24
N PRO A 102 -26.27 17.25 0.83
CA PRO A 102 -25.38 16.10 0.69
C PRO A 102 -24.46 16.20 -0.54
N ALA A 103 -23.28 15.58 -0.49
CA ALA A 103 -22.32 15.62 -1.59
C ALA A 103 -21.44 14.37 -1.67
N ALA A 104 -21.14 13.95 -2.90
CA ALA A 104 -20.02 13.06 -3.18
C ALA A 104 -18.72 13.87 -3.28
N VAL A 105 -17.67 13.37 -2.64
CA VAL A 105 -16.34 13.99 -2.66
C VAL A 105 -15.31 12.97 -3.08
N THR A 106 -14.37 13.39 -3.92
CA THR A 106 -13.23 12.58 -4.36
C THR A 106 -11.94 13.28 -3.98
N TYR A 107 -11.08 12.58 -3.23
CA TYR A 107 -9.69 12.99 -3.00
C TYR A 107 -8.75 12.19 -3.87
N ARG A 108 -7.60 12.79 -4.21
CA ARG A 108 -6.50 12.07 -4.84
C ARG A 108 -5.43 11.86 -3.78
N VAL A 109 -5.18 10.60 -3.44
CA VAL A 109 -4.20 10.20 -2.42
C VAL A 109 -3.05 9.48 -3.11
N THR A 110 -1.83 9.94 -2.86
CA THR A 110 -0.59 9.34 -3.35
C THR A 110 0.00 8.45 -2.27
N TYR A 111 0.41 7.25 -2.65
CA TYR A 111 1.07 6.32 -1.74
C TYR A 111 2.57 6.66 -1.67
N THR A 112 3.09 6.87 -0.47
CA THR A 112 4.49 7.30 -0.27
C THR A 112 5.33 6.24 0.43
N ALA A 113 4.72 5.38 1.25
CA ALA A 113 5.39 4.29 1.94
C ALA A 113 4.57 3.00 1.90
N ARG A 114 5.27 1.85 1.94
CA ARG A 114 4.62 0.53 2.02
C ARG A 114 3.95 0.34 3.39
N GLY A 115 3.10 -0.68 3.49
CA GLY A 115 2.50 -1.14 4.74
C GLY A 115 1.03 -0.79 4.85
N GLU A 116 0.50 -0.97 6.06
CA GLU A 116 -0.88 -0.65 6.37
C GLU A 116 -1.03 0.86 6.53
N GLN A 117 -1.82 1.45 5.65
CA GLN A 117 -2.08 2.88 5.61
C GLN A 117 -3.57 3.14 5.84
N ARG A 118 -3.90 4.33 6.32
CA ARG A 118 -5.26 4.68 6.73
C ARG A 118 -5.64 6.07 6.25
N VAL A 119 -6.84 6.17 5.70
CA VAL A 119 -7.56 7.42 5.48
C VAL A 119 -8.63 7.56 6.56
N GLY A 120 -8.68 8.73 7.19
CA GLY A 120 -9.55 9.02 8.32
C GLY A 120 -8.81 9.07 9.66
N PRO A 121 -9.45 9.54 10.75
CA PRO A 121 -10.84 9.98 10.83
C PRO A 121 -11.12 11.24 9.99
N ILE A 122 -12.40 11.48 9.71
CA ILE A 122 -12.86 12.61 8.92
C ILE A 122 -13.24 13.76 9.85
N GLU A 123 -12.64 14.93 9.64
CA GLU A 123 -13.03 16.16 10.32
C GLU A 123 -14.02 16.92 9.44
N ALA A 124 -15.19 17.24 9.98
CA ALA A 124 -16.20 18.01 9.28
C ALA A 124 -16.48 19.30 10.06
N THR A 125 -16.43 20.45 9.40
CA THR A 125 -16.83 21.74 9.94
C THR A 125 -18.03 22.27 9.18
N VAL A 126 -19.21 22.20 9.79
CA VAL A 126 -20.46 22.73 9.25
C VAL A 126 -20.54 24.22 9.55
N THR A 127 -20.90 25.01 8.55
CA THR A 127 -21.04 26.47 8.61
C THR A 127 -22.38 26.88 8.01
N ASP A 128 -23.00 27.93 8.55
CA ASP A 128 -24.24 28.49 8.00
C ASP A 128 -24.02 29.22 6.67
N ALA A 129 -25.12 29.58 6.00
CA ALA A 129 -25.08 30.23 4.69
C ALA A 129 -24.47 31.65 4.71
N LEU A 130 -24.52 32.35 5.85
CA LEU A 130 -23.91 33.68 6.04
C LEU A 130 -22.45 33.59 6.54
N GLY A 131 -21.99 32.40 6.92
CA GLY A 131 -20.63 32.17 7.41
C GLY A 131 -20.35 32.78 8.79
N LEU A 132 -21.37 32.92 9.63
CA LEU A 132 -21.31 33.58 10.95
C LEU A 132 -21.04 32.59 12.09
N ILE A 133 -21.59 31.38 12.02
CA ILE A 133 -21.48 30.33 13.02
C ILE A 133 -20.95 29.06 12.36
N LYS A 134 -20.11 28.32 13.09
CA LYS A 134 -19.64 27.01 12.68
C LYS A 134 -19.65 26.00 13.82
N GLU A 135 -19.68 24.73 13.46
CA GLU A 135 -19.52 23.63 14.39
C GLU A 135 -18.66 22.54 13.76
N SER A 136 -17.74 21.98 14.54
CA SER A 136 -16.78 20.98 14.08
C SER A 136 -17.08 19.64 14.72
N TYR A 137 -16.97 18.59 13.92
CA TYR A 137 -17.25 17.20 14.26
C TYR A 137 -16.06 16.34 13.83
N THR A 138 -15.71 15.35 14.64
CA THR A 138 -14.80 14.27 14.27
C THR A 138 -15.66 13.04 14.03
N ILE A 139 -15.61 12.52 12.80
CA ILE A 139 -16.41 11.40 12.34
C ILE A 139 -15.47 10.21 12.26
N GLU A 140 -15.77 9.17 13.03
CA GLU A 140 -14.98 7.93 13.13
C GLU A 140 -15.17 7.02 11.90
N SER A 141 -15.26 7.61 10.71
CA SER A 141 -15.21 6.93 9.43
C SER A 141 -13.75 6.80 9.01
N LYS A 142 -13.29 5.56 8.82
CA LYS A 142 -11.90 5.23 8.47
C LYS A 142 -11.90 4.17 7.38
N ALA A 143 -10.88 4.19 6.54
CA ALA A 143 -10.67 3.17 5.54
C ALA A 143 -9.18 2.81 5.47
N ASP A 144 -8.90 1.51 5.52
CA ASP A 144 -7.55 0.96 5.52
C ASP A 144 -7.16 0.49 4.11
N VAL A 145 -5.88 0.64 3.78
CA VAL A 145 -5.30 0.18 2.52
C VAL A 145 -3.93 -0.42 2.77
N LEU A 146 -3.66 -1.55 2.11
CA LEU A 146 -2.34 -2.14 2.11
C LEU A 146 -1.56 -1.64 0.91
N VAL A 147 -0.44 -0.97 1.16
CA VAL A 147 0.51 -0.52 0.14
C VAL A 147 1.65 -1.54 0.07
N TYR A 148 1.87 -2.13 -1.09
CA TYR A 148 2.93 -3.12 -1.31
C TYR A 148 4.31 -2.46 -1.37
N PRO A 149 5.40 -3.20 -1.09
CA PRO A 149 6.76 -2.70 -1.36
C PRO A 149 6.93 -2.38 -2.85
N PRO A 150 7.76 -1.39 -3.20
CA PRO A 150 8.11 -1.16 -4.59
C PRO A 150 8.87 -2.38 -5.14
N VAL A 151 8.57 -2.75 -6.38
CA VAL A 151 9.30 -3.76 -7.15
C VAL A 151 10.12 -3.03 -8.19
N TYR A 152 11.37 -3.44 -8.41
CA TYR A 152 12.25 -2.80 -9.38
C TYR A 152 12.58 -3.73 -10.54
N ARG A 153 13.01 -3.18 -11.67
CA ARG A 153 13.46 -4.00 -12.80
C ARG A 153 14.92 -4.41 -12.59
N LEU A 154 15.17 -5.72 -12.63
CA LEU A 154 16.52 -6.26 -12.74
C LEU A 154 17.02 -6.19 -14.19
N GLY A 155 18.32 -6.45 -14.42
CA GLY A 155 18.95 -6.47 -15.76
C GLY A 155 18.45 -7.53 -16.76
N GLY A 156 17.22 -8.04 -16.60
CA GLY A 156 16.59 -9.08 -17.43
C GLY A 156 16.57 -10.47 -16.79
N THR A 157 15.70 -11.36 -17.29
CA THR A 157 15.54 -12.74 -16.83
C THR A 157 16.82 -13.55 -16.91
N ASP A 158 17.59 -13.40 -17.99
CA ASP A 158 18.89 -14.03 -18.16
C ASP A 158 19.91 -13.56 -17.11
N ALA A 159 19.88 -12.26 -16.76
CA ALA A 159 20.73 -11.74 -15.71
C ALA A 159 20.28 -12.24 -14.33
N PHE A 160 18.97 -12.32 -14.09
CA PHE A 160 18.43 -12.92 -12.88
C PHE A 160 18.89 -14.37 -12.74
N ALA A 161 18.68 -15.22 -13.74
CA ALA A 161 19.05 -16.63 -13.69
C ALA A 161 20.56 -16.82 -13.46
N ARG A 162 21.42 -16.02 -14.11
CA ARG A 162 22.88 -16.09 -13.89
C ARG A 162 23.32 -15.63 -12.50
N THR A 163 22.55 -14.77 -11.85
CA THR A 163 22.97 -14.05 -10.64
C THR A 163 22.32 -14.62 -9.37
N PHE A 164 21.07 -15.05 -9.48
CA PHE A 164 20.19 -15.40 -8.36
C PHE A 164 19.67 -16.83 -8.39
N THR A 165 20.00 -17.62 -9.41
CA THR A 165 19.75 -19.07 -9.38
C THR A 165 21.00 -19.79 -8.88
N PRO A 166 20.87 -20.61 -7.82
CA PRO A 166 21.96 -21.45 -7.33
C PRO A 166 22.52 -22.35 -8.43
N LYS A 167 23.84 -22.57 -8.42
CA LYS A 167 24.54 -23.41 -9.40
C LYS A 167 24.44 -24.91 -9.11
N ASN A 168 24.03 -25.29 -7.90
CA ASN A 168 23.99 -26.68 -7.47
C ASN A 168 22.75 -27.40 -8.04
N GLU A 169 22.78 -27.64 -9.34
CA GLU A 169 21.85 -28.47 -10.12
C GLU A 169 22.14 -29.99 -10.01
N ASP A 170 22.55 -30.50 -8.84
CA ASP A 170 22.54 -31.96 -8.58
C ASP A 170 21.20 -32.44 -8.01
N ARG A 171 20.18 -31.57 -7.97
CA ARG A 171 18.77 -31.95 -7.80
C ARG A 171 18.05 -32.04 -9.15
N GLN A 172 18.69 -32.61 -10.17
CA GLN A 172 17.92 -33.43 -11.10
C GLN A 172 17.53 -34.68 -10.32
N SER A 173 16.37 -34.65 -9.68
CA SER A 173 15.75 -35.84 -9.11
C SER A 173 15.64 -36.88 -10.21
N PHE A 174 16.53 -37.86 -10.17
CA PHE A 174 16.35 -39.11 -10.88
C PHE A 174 15.03 -39.71 -10.40
N ASP A 175 14.01 -39.68 -11.25
CA ASP A 175 12.65 -40.05 -10.84
C ASP A 175 12.41 -41.56 -11.05
N ARG A 176 12.73 -42.08 -12.25
CA ARG A 176 12.52 -43.50 -12.55
C ARG A 176 13.37 -44.02 -13.71
N LEU A 177 13.73 -45.30 -13.66
CA LEU A 177 14.18 -46.04 -14.84
C LEU A 177 12.95 -46.60 -15.54
N ARG A 178 12.72 -46.18 -16.79
CA ARG A 178 11.72 -46.83 -17.65
C ARG A 178 12.41 -47.69 -18.71
N GLU A 179 11.63 -48.61 -19.24
CA GLU A 179 12.04 -49.43 -20.37
C GLU A 179 12.23 -48.55 -21.62
N TYR A 180 13.28 -48.84 -22.37
CA TYR A 180 13.60 -48.21 -23.63
C TYR A 180 12.47 -48.44 -24.63
N VAL A 181 12.02 -47.37 -25.29
CA VAL A 181 11.08 -47.46 -26.41
C VAL A 181 11.79 -46.96 -27.67
N SER A 182 11.49 -47.59 -28.81
CA SER A 182 12.02 -47.20 -30.12
C SER A 182 11.74 -45.72 -30.41
N GLY A 183 12.79 -44.89 -30.36
CA GLY A 183 12.71 -43.44 -30.45
C GLY A 183 13.53 -42.71 -29.37
N ASP A 184 13.85 -43.41 -28.27
CA ASP A 184 14.68 -42.86 -27.20
C ASP A 184 16.16 -42.71 -27.61
N SER A 185 16.80 -41.65 -27.15
CA SER A 185 18.23 -41.44 -27.39
C SER A 185 19.07 -42.46 -26.63
N LEU A 186 19.93 -43.21 -27.34
CA LEU A 186 20.86 -44.18 -26.76
C LEU A 186 21.86 -43.55 -25.76
N ARG A 187 22.04 -42.22 -25.78
CA ARG A 187 22.86 -41.48 -24.81
C ARG A 187 22.25 -41.47 -23.40
N ASN A 188 20.95 -41.69 -23.28
CA ASN A 188 20.23 -41.63 -22.01
C ASN A 188 20.07 -43.02 -21.35
N VAL A 189 20.70 -44.06 -21.93
CA VAL A 189 20.64 -45.42 -21.40
C VAL A 189 21.49 -45.55 -20.13
N HIS A 190 20.89 -46.09 -19.07
CA HIS A 190 21.59 -46.36 -17.82
C HIS A 190 22.25 -47.75 -17.83
N TRP A 191 23.43 -47.83 -18.47
CA TRP A 191 24.15 -49.08 -18.71
C TRP A 191 24.35 -49.97 -17.47
N LYS A 192 24.59 -49.38 -16.30
CA LYS A 192 24.79 -50.15 -15.05
C LYS A 192 23.55 -50.90 -14.58
N SER A 193 22.36 -50.38 -14.89
CA SER A 193 21.09 -51.04 -14.53
C SER A 193 20.60 -51.95 -15.64
N SER A 194 20.80 -51.56 -16.90
CA SER A 194 20.53 -52.41 -18.06
C SER A 194 21.41 -53.67 -18.07
N ALA A 195 22.66 -53.60 -17.59
CA ALA A 195 23.54 -54.77 -17.52
C ALA A 195 23.10 -55.86 -16.52
N LYS A 196 22.12 -55.56 -15.66
CA LYS A 196 21.58 -56.50 -14.65
C LYS A 196 20.17 -57.00 -15.00
N ARG A 197 19.62 -56.61 -16.15
CA ARG A 197 18.28 -56.98 -16.63
C ARG A 197 18.36 -57.33 -18.12
N GLU A 198 17.33 -57.97 -18.65
CA GLU A 198 17.27 -58.31 -20.07
C GLU A 198 16.85 -57.12 -20.96
N ASP A 199 16.37 -56.03 -20.34
CA ASP A 199 15.85 -54.84 -21.04
C ASP A 199 16.75 -53.60 -20.84
N LEU A 200 16.82 -52.76 -21.89
CA LEU A 200 17.50 -51.47 -21.81
C LEU A 200 16.65 -50.48 -21.01
N LEU A 201 17.25 -49.89 -19.98
CA LEU A 201 16.61 -48.86 -19.17
C LEU A 201 17.12 -47.47 -19.56
N VAL A 202 16.19 -46.54 -19.78
CA VAL A 202 16.48 -45.14 -20.11
C VAL A 202 16.19 -44.26 -18.89
N LYS A 203 17.05 -43.28 -18.66
CA LYS A 203 16.79 -42.20 -17.70
C LYS A 203 15.66 -41.33 -18.26
N GLU A 204 14.51 -41.35 -17.60
CA GLU A 204 13.42 -40.44 -17.89
C GLU A 204 13.62 -39.15 -17.08
N PHE A 205 13.61 -38.01 -17.77
CA PHE A 205 13.64 -36.69 -17.16
C PHE A 205 12.28 -36.05 -17.40
N THR A 206 11.52 -35.76 -16.35
CA THR A 206 10.34 -34.88 -16.46
C THR A 206 10.83 -33.46 -16.78
N ASP A 207 10.13 -32.75 -17.67
CA ASP A 207 10.39 -31.33 -17.94
C ASP A 207 9.89 -30.51 -16.74
N ASN A 208 10.73 -30.49 -15.70
CA ASN A 208 10.34 -30.16 -14.34
C ASN A 208 10.60 -28.68 -14.03
N ARG A 209 10.14 -27.80 -14.93
CA ARG A 209 10.23 -26.34 -14.69
C ARG A 209 9.53 -25.94 -13.38
N SER A 210 8.54 -26.74 -12.95
CA SER A 210 7.76 -26.60 -11.71
C SER A 210 8.42 -27.10 -10.42
N ASP A 211 9.58 -27.75 -10.44
CA ASP A 211 10.26 -28.27 -9.22
C ASP A 211 11.43 -27.41 -8.75
N ARG A 212 11.72 -26.31 -9.46
CA ARG A 212 12.76 -25.38 -9.02
C ARG A 212 12.14 -24.41 -8.03
N THR A 213 12.14 -24.81 -6.76
CA THR A 213 11.81 -23.95 -5.63
C THR A 213 13.01 -23.08 -5.28
N LEU A 214 12.77 -21.78 -5.11
CA LEU A 214 13.74 -20.80 -4.63
C LEU A 214 13.28 -20.30 -3.25
N LEU A 215 14.05 -20.62 -2.21
CA LEU A 215 13.85 -20.04 -0.88
C LEU A 215 14.59 -18.70 -0.79
N VAL A 216 13.81 -17.63 -0.61
CA VAL A 216 14.32 -16.29 -0.34
C VAL A 216 14.16 -15.98 1.15
N ALA A 217 15.26 -15.77 1.86
CA ALA A 217 15.25 -15.26 3.23
C ALA A 217 15.65 -13.78 3.24
N ALA A 218 14.84 -12.92 3.86
CA ALA A 218 15.07 -11.48 3.92
C ALA A 218 15.20 -10.98 5.36
N GLU A 219 16.29 -10.30 5.66
CA GLU A 219 16.64 -9.79 6.99
C GLU A 219 17.04 -8.31 6.92
N ALA A 220 16.77 -7.58 8.00
CA ALA A 220 17.08 -6.16 8.08
C ALA A 220 17.48 -5.71 9.47
N GLN A 221 18.40 -4.75 9.54
CA GLN A 221 18.59 -3.94 10.74
C GLN A 221 17.42 -2.97 10.94
N ARG A 222 17.22 -2.51 12.18
CA ARG A 222 16.17 -1.52 12.48
C ARG A 222 16.34 -0.28 11.60
N GLY A 223 15.24 0.19 11.02
CA GLY A 223 15.23 1.32 10.08
C GLY A 223 15.42 0.94 8.61
N HIS A 224 15.74 -0.33 8.29
CA HIS A 224 16.04 -0.78 6.92
C HIS A 224 15.05 -1.82 6.38
N ALA A 225 13.89 -1.99 7.03
CA ALA A 225 12.86 -2.95 6.63
C ALA A 225 12.28 -2.63 5.24
N ASP A 226 12.17 -1.34 4.90
CA ASP A 226 11.65 -0.84 3.62
C ASP A 226 12.50 -1.29 2.44
N GLU A 227 13.81 -1.16 2.60
CA GLU A 227 14.80 -1.48 1.59
C GLU A 227 14.93 -3.00 1.42
N MET A 228 14.87 -3.75 2.52
CA MET A 228 14.76 -5.21 2.51
C MET A 228 13.50 -5.67 1.77
N ALA A 229 12.34 -5.12 2.11
CA ALA A 229 11.07 -5.51 1.50
C ALA A 229 11.05 -5.21 -0.01
N ALA A 230 11.61 -4.08 -0.44
CA ALA A 230 11.74 -3.74 -1.85
C ALA A 230 12.64 -4.71 -2.62
N ALA A 231 13.79 -5.08 -2.04
CA ALA A 231 14.71 -6.03 -2.65
C ALA A 231 14.14 -7.45 -2.70
N ALA A 232 13.56 -7.92 -1.59
CA ALA A 232 12.91 -9.22 -1.52
C ALA A 232 11.71 -9.31 -2.48
N ALA A 233 10.88 -8.25 -2.58
CA ALA A 233 9.80 -8.19 -3.57
C ALA A 233 10.36 -8.29 -4.99
N THR A 234 11.42 -7.54 -5.29
CA THR A 234 12.07 -7.57 -6.60
C THR A 234 12.59 -8.96 -6.99
N ILE A 235 13.29 -9.64 -6.07
CA ILE A 235 13.85 -10.97 -6.31
C ILE A 235 12.75 -12.00 -6.46
N THR A 236 11.75 -11.99 -5.57
CA THR A 236 10.65 -12.96 -5.61
C THR A 236 9.77 -12.78 -6.85
N MET A 237 9.48 -11.54 -7.27
CA MET A 237 8.75 -11.29 -8.52
C MET A 237 9.54 -11.76 -9.73
N ALA A 238 10.85 -11.45 -9.80
CA ALA A 238 11.70 -11.91 -10.90
C ALA A 238 11.83 -13.44 -10.97
N ALA A 239 11.85 -14.11 -9.81
CA ALA A 239 11.83 -15.56 -9.73
C ALA A 239 10.51 -16.15 -10.28
N LEU A 240 9.36 -15.58 -9.89
CA LEU A 240 8.06 -15.98 -10.41
C LEU A 240 7.93 -15.74 -11.91
N GLU A 241 8.39 -14.59 -12.41
CA GLU A 241 8.43 -14.29 -13.86
C GLU A 241 9.33 -15.26 -14.63
N SER A 242 10.38 -15.78 -13.97
CA SER A 242 11.26 -16.81 -14.53
C SER A 242 10.68 -18.23 -14.45
N GLY A 243 9.46 -18.39 -13.90
CA GLY A 243 8.76 -19.66 -13.77
C GLY A 243 9.19 -20.52 -12.59
N LEU A 244 9.93 -19.97 -11.63
CA LEU A 244 10.35 -20.67 -10.41
C LEU A 244 9.23 -20.66 -9.38
N ALA A 245 9.10 -21.74 -8.61
CA ALA A 245 8.31 -21.71 -7.38
C ALA A 245 9.10 -20.92 -6.32
N VAL A 246 8.41 -20.14 -5.49
CA VAL A 246 9.07 -19.26 -4.51
C VAL A 246 8.55 -19.55 -3.11
N GLU A 247 9.47 -19.80 -2.18
CA GLU A 247 9.25 -19.72 -0.73
C GLU A 247 9.88 -18.43 -0.22
N LEU A 248 9.23 -17.74 0.72
CA LEU A 248 9.74 -16.50 1.29
C LEU A 248 9.71 -16.56 2.81
N ALA A 249 10.83 -16.25 3.45
CA ALA A 249 10.93 -16.04 4.89
C ALA A 249 11.34 -14.59 5.19
N VAL A 250 10.61 -13.96 6.10
CA VAL A 250 10.89 -12.61 6.66
C VAL A 250 10.86 -12.70 8.19
N PRO A 251 11.32 -11.68 8.94
CA PRO A 251 11.47 -11.80 10.40
C PRO A 251 10.18 -12.08 11.16
N ASN A 252 9.03 -11.66 10.63
CA ASN A 252 7.72 -11.82 11.24
C ASN A 252 6.80 -12.84 10.55
N GLY A 253 7.33 -13.68 9.65
CA GLY A 253 6.54 -14.74 9.02
C GLY A 253 7.18 -15.37 7.78
N ALA A 254 6.48 -16.34 7.20
CA ALA A 254 6.90 -16.98 5.95
C ALA A 254 5.69 -17.31 5.07
N VAL A 255 5.91 -17.41 3.77
CA VAL A 255 4.98 -17.99 2.80
C VAL A 255 5.65 -19.24 2.23
N GLU A 256 4.99 -20.39 2.37
CA GLU A 256 5.42 -21.67 1.80
C GLU A 256 5.53 -21.61 0.27
N GLN A 257 6.24 -22.57 -0.34
CA GLN A 257 6.45 -22.59 -1.78
C GLN A 257 5.15 -22.47 -2.59
N GLY A 258 5.19 -21.69 -3.67
CA GLY A 258 4.05 -21.54 -4.57
C GLY A 258 4.38 -20.77 -5.83
N TYR A 259 3.36 -20.60 -6.69
CA TYR A 259 3.44 -19.87 -7.95
C TYR A 259 2.08 -19.26 -8.32
N GLY A 260 2.06 -18.40 -9.35
CA GLY A 260 0.83 -17.76 -9.87
C GLY A 260 0.38 -16.52 -9.09
N ASP A 261 -0.73 -15.92 -9.52
CA ASP A 261 -1.18 -14.59 -9.06
C ASP A 261 -1.61 -14.55 -7.59
N THR A 262 -2.26 -15.61 -7.10
CA THR A 262 -2.64 -15.71 -5.69
C THR A 262 -1.40 -15.76 -4.81
N HIS A 263 -0.37 -16.50 -5.23
CA HIS A 263 0.90 -16.59 -4.52
C HIS A 263 1.68 -15.29 -4.56
N ARG A 264 1.77 -14.67 -5.75
CA ARG A 264 2.30 -13.31 -5.94
C ARG A 264 1.69 -12.33 -4.94
N THR A 265 0.37 -12.34 -4.81
CA THR A 265 -0.35 -11.47 -3.87
C THR A 265 0.04 -11.75 -2.41
N ARG A 266 0.11 -13.02 -1.99
CA ARG A 266 0.51 -13.40 -0.62
C ARG A 266 1.93 -12.95 -0.29
N LEU A 267 2.87 -13.09 -1.22
CA LEU A 267 4.25 -12.62 -1.04
C LEU A 267 4.30 -11.10 -0.83
N LEU A 268 3.60 -10.34 -1.68
CA LEU A 268 3.52 -8.88 -1.56
C LEU A 268 2.81 -8.44 -0.27
N GLU A 269 1.75 -9.15 0.15
CA GLU A 269 1.05 -8.89 1.41
C GLU A 269 1.92 -9.12 2.65
N LEU A 270 2.74 -10.18 2.64
CA LEU A 270 3.70 -10.44 3.71
C LEU A 270 4.79 -9.37 3.73
N LEU A 271 5.37 -9.03 2.58
CA LEU A 271 6.42 -8.02 2.48
C LEU A 271 5.94 -6.60 2.79
N ALA A 272 4.68 -6.29 2.52
CA ALA A 272 4.08 -5.03 2.94
C ALA A 272 4.08 -4.89 4.47
N ARG A 273 3.94 -6.01 5.19
CA ARG A 273 3.94 -6.06 6.66
C ARG A 273 5.29 -6.44 7.26
N ALA A 274 6.33 -6.60 6.45
CA ALA A 274 7.62 -7.09 6.94
C ALA A 274 8.33 -6.02 7.78
N ASP A 275 8.73 -6.44 8.98
CA ASP A 275 9.52 -5.66 9.94
C ASP A 275 11.01 -5.99 9.87
N ALA A 276 11.83 -5.18 10.53
CA ALA A 276 13.25 -5.45 10.70
C ALA A 276 13.50 -6.60 11.69
N GLY A 277 14.51 -7.41 11.41
CA GLY A 277 14.90 -8.55 12.24
C GLY A 277 15.62 -9.63 11.43
N GLN A 278 15.75 -10.79 12.05
CA GLN A 278 16.32 -12.00 11.45
C GLN A 278 15.22 -13.04 11.24
N THR A 279 15.40 -13.89 10.23
CA THR A 279 14.46 -14.96 9.86
C THR A 279 14.79 -16.28 10.55
N GLY A 280 16.06 -16.51 10.88
CA GLY A 280 16.55 -17.82 11.30
C GLY A 280 16.49 -18.89 10.21
N ARG A 281 16.22 -18.50 8.95
CA ARG A 281 16.08 -19.39 7.78
C ARG A 281 17.19 -19.17 6.75
N THR A 282 18.16 -18.33 7.06
CA THR A 282 19.28 -17.97 6.17
C THR A 282 20.18 -19.15 5.83
N ASP A 283 20.33 -20.13 6.73
CA ASP A 283 21.15 -21.33 6.49
C ASP A 283 20.56 -22.26 5.42
N ASP A 284 19.24 -22.25 5.26
CA ASP A 284 18.52 -23.07 4.27
C ASP A 284 18.23 -22.32 2.97
N ALA A 285 18.46 -21.00 2.94
CA ALA A 285 18.00 -20.14 1.85
C ALA A 285 18.92 -20.15 0.63
N ASP A 286 18.31 -20.23 -0.54
CA ASP A 286 18.99 -20.09 -1.84
C ASP A 286 19.43 -18.64 -2.09
N VAL A 287 18.58 -17.69 -1.66
CA VAL A 287 18.83 -16.26 -1.76
C VAL A 287 18.64 -15.58 -0.41
N ILE A 288 19.67 -14.88 0.04
CA ILE A 288 19.64 -14.10 1.27
C ILE A 288 19.65 -12.62 0.92
N VAL A 289 18.62 -11.89 1.34
CA VAL A 289 18.53 -10.44 1.27
C VAL A 289 18.87 -9.87 2.64
N THR A 290 19.84 -8.96 2.71
CA THR A 290 20.22 -8.28 3.95
C THR A 290 20.23 -6.77 3.74
N ALA A 291 19.47 -6.03 4.55
CA ALA A 291 19.47 -4.58 4.55
C ALA A 291 20.04 -4.00 5.86
N ASN A 292 20.95 -3.04 5.75
CA ASN A 292 21.60 -2.38 6.87
C ASN A 292 22.03 -0.95 6.50
N GLY A 293 22.73 -0.27 7.41
CA GLY A 293 23.23 1.10 7.19
C GLY A 293 24.16 1.28 5.97
N ASP A 294 24.76 0.20 5.46
CA ASP A 294 25.61 0.22 4.26
C ASP A 294 24.82 -0.02 2.97
N GLY A 295 23.52 -0.32 3.08
CA GLY A 295 22.59 -0.56 1.99
C GLY A 295 22.06 -1.99 1.95
N VAL A 296 21.55 -2.38 0.77
CA VAL A 296 20.96 -3.71 0.57
C VAL A 296 21.91 -4.60 -0.22
N THR A 297 22.08 -5.79 0.31
CA THR A 297 22.94 -6.83 -0.23
C THR A 297 22.12 -8.08 -0.50
N VAL A 298 22.41 -8.75 -1.62
CA VAL A 298 21.81 -10.03 -1.99
C VAL A 298 22.93 -11.07 -2.10
N SER A 299 22.76 -12.22 -1.46
CA SER A 299 23.73 -13.31 -1.46
C SER A 299 23.10 -14.59 -2.02
N VAL A 300 23.79 -15.24 -2.95
CA VAL A 300 23.37 -16.50 -3.59
C VAL A 300 24.58 -17.43 -3.64
N ASP A 301 24.49 -18.65 -3.11
CA ASP A 301 25.62 -19.58 -3.02
C ASP A 301 26.91 -18.93 -2.46
N GLY A 302 26.77 -18.11 -1.41
CA GLY A 302 27.87 -17.36 -0.79
C GLY A 302 28.44 -16.20 -1.63
N ARG A 303 27.92 -15.95 -2.83
CA ARG A 303 28.30 -14.81 -3.67
C ARG A 303 27.44 -13.61 -3.31
N ARG A 304 28.08 -12.59 -2.76
CA ARG A 304 27.45 -11.38 -2.28
C ARG A 304 27.52 -10.27 -3.34
N GLN A 305 26.39 -9.62 -3.63
CA GLN A 305 26.31 -8.47 -4.53
C GLN A 305 25.42 -7.38 -3.93
N SER A 306 25.72 -6.12 -4.27
CA SER A 306 24.82 -5.01 -3.93
C SER A 306 23.54 -5.09 -4.76
N PHE A 307 22.39 -4.91 -4.11
CA PHE A 307 21.10 -4.86 -4.80
C PHE A 307 21.03 -3.71 -5.83
N ALA A 308 21.72 -2.59 -5.55
CA ALA A 308 21.79 -1.47 -6.48
C ALA A 308 22.52 -1.85 -7.78
N ALA A 309 23.52 -2.73 -7.72
CA ALA A 309 24.31 -3.13 -8.89
C ALA A 309 23.52 -4.01 -9.88
N VAL A 310 22.49 -4.71 -9.40
CA VAL A 310 21.66 -5.63 -10.20
C VAL A 310 20.33 -5.00 -10.64
N THR A 311 20.00 -3.83 -10.09
CA THR A 311 18.79 -3.08 -10.42
C THR A 311 19.04 -2.23 -11.67
N ALA A 312 18.32 -2.51 -12.74
CA ALA A 312 18.41 -1.78 -14.00
C ALA A 312 17.58 -0.49 -13.99
N SER A 313 16.38 -0.51 -13.38
CA SER A 313 15.55 0.67 -13.18
C SER A 313 14.74 0.54 -11.89
N ARG A 314 14.47 1.69 -11.25
CA ARG A 314 13.56 1.80 -10.11
C ARG A 314 12.09 2.00 -10.52
N ASP A 315 11.79 1.97 -11.80
CA ASP A 315 10.42 1.93 -12.30
C ASP A 315 9.78 0.59 -11.92
N ASN A 316 8.58 0.66 -11.34
CA ASN A 316 7.88 -0.54 -10.92
C ASN A 316 7.23 -1.25 -12.12
N PRO A 317 7.70 -2.46 -12.51
CA PRO A 317 7.20 -3.15 -13.69
C PRO A 317 5.76 -3.65 -13.55
N ILE A 318 5.29 -3.86 -12.30
CA ILE A 318 3.96 -4.40 -12.01
C ILE A 318 2.98 -3.34 -11.48
N ALA A 319 3.38 -2.06 -11.52
CA ALA A 319 2.48 -0.96 -11.21
C ALA A 319 1.31 -0.93 -12.20
N GLY A 320 0.08 -0.79 -11.70
CA GLY A 320 -1.14 -0.86 -12.50
C GLY A 320 -1.66 -2.25 -12.86
N GLU A 321 -0.88 -3.33 -12.68
CA GLU A 321 -1.39 -4.71 -12.87
C GLU A 321 -2.22 -5.19 -11.68
N VAL A 322 -1.92 -4.67 -10.49
CA VAL A 322 -2.60 -5.04 -9.25
C VAL A 322 -3.89 -4.23 -9.13
N ASN A 323 -4.92 -4.66 -9.87
CA ASN A 323 -6.29 -4.21 -9.68
C ASN A 323 -6.95 -5.11 -8.63
N GLY A 324 -6.82 -4.71 -7.36
CA GLY A 324 -7.62 -5.21 -6.24
C GLY A 324 -8.77 -4.25 -5.96
#